data_AF-A0A9D0W0X7-F1
#
_entry.id   AF-A0A9D0W0X7-F1
#
_cell.length_a   1.000
_cell.length_b   1.000
_cell.length_c   1.000
_cell.angle_alpha   90.00
_cell.angle_beta   90.00
_cell.angle_gamma   90.00
#
_symmetry.space_group_name_H-M   'P 1'
#
loop_
_entity.id
_entity.type
_entity.pdbx_description
1 polymer ?
#
loop_
_entity_poly.entity_id
_entity_poly.type
_entity_poly.pdbx_seq_one_letter_code
_entity_poly.pdbx_strand_id
1 'polypeptide(L)'
;HDAAELERALALPAPLVGVNNRNLRTFETSLDTTLDLLPRVPADRLLVTESGIHTPDDVRRMRDHGVHAFLVGEAFMKADEPGERLRELFGNGASEDAPTNS
;
A
#
# COMPACT_ATOMS: atom_id res chain seq x y z
N HIS A 1 -2.86 12.53 2.27
CA HIS A 1 -4.33 12.56 2.08
C HIS A 1 -4.76 13.51 0.97
N ASP A 2 -3.89 14.40 0.50
CA ASP A 2 -4.13 15.20 -0.70
C ASP A 2 -2.79 15.60 -1.34
N ALA A 3 -2.87 16.29 -2.48
CA ALA A 3 -1.68 16.75 -3.20
C ALA A 3 -0.84 17.76 -2.40
N ALA A 4 -1.46 18.63 -1.60
CA ALA A 4 -0.74 19.67 -0.88
C ALA A 4 0.12 19.08 0.26
N GLU A 5 -0.37 18.02 0.91
CA GLU A 5 0.41 17.23 1.87
C GLU A 5 1.56 16.50 1.19
N LEU A 6 1.32 15.91 0.02
CA LEU A 6 2.35 15.22 -0.73
C LEU A 6 3.51 16.16 -1.09
N GLU A 7 3.22 17.36 -1.62
CA GLU A 7 4.26 18.35 -1.94
C GLU A 7 5.14 18.69 -0.73
N ARG A 8 4.54 18.86 0.47
CA ARG A 8 5.29 19.11 1.70
C ARG A 8 6.16 17.92 2.10
N ALA A 9 5.67 16.70 1.93
CA ALA A 9 6.43 15.49 2.22
C ALA A 9 7.61 15.31 1.25
N LEU A 10 7.42 15.61 -0.04
CA LEU A 10 8.45 15.50 -1.08
C LEU A 10 9.61 16.48 -0.88
N ALA A 11 9.35 17.63 -0.25
CA ALA A 11 10.39 18.60 0.13
C ALA A 11 11.37 18.05 1.20
N LEU A 12 11.01 16.97 1.91
CA LEU A 12 11.90 16.32 2.87
C LEU A 12 12.81 15.30 2.17
N PRO A 13 14.07 15.14 2.61
CA PRO A 13 15.00 14.13 2.09
C PRO A 13 14.69 12.73 2.67
N ALA A 14 13.43 12.32 2.63
CA ALA A 14 12.97 11.03 3.12
C ALA A 14 12.89 10.01 1.96
N PRO A 15 13.52 8.83 2.05
CA PRO A 15 13.47 7.83 0.98
C PRO A 15 12.09 7.15 0.82
N LEU A 16 11.18 7.39 1.78
CA LEU A 16 9.87 6.77 1.85
C LEU A 16 8.79 7.84 1.99
N VAL A 17 7.68 7.62 1.29
CA VAL A 17 6.46 8.44 1.40
C VAL A 17 5.28 7.53 1.70
N GLY A 18 4.60 7.79 2.82
CA GLY A 18 3.36 7.11 3.19
C GLY A 18 2.15 7.84 2.62
N VAL A 19 1.24 7.11 1.98
CA VAL A 19 -0.08 7.61 1.59
C VAL A 19 -1.14 6.84 2.37
N ASN A 20 -1.77 7.55 3.30
CA ASN A 20 -2.85 6.99 4.09
C ASN A 20 -4.21 7.21 3.38
N ASN A 21 -4.90 6.12 3.08
CA ASN A 21 -6.16 6.10 2.36
C ASN A 21 -7.37 6.48 3.23
N ARG A 22 -7.20 6.60 4.55
CA ARG A 22 -8.27 7.00 5.48
C ARG A 22 -8.27 8.51 5.69
N ASN A 23 -9.29 9.21 5.23
CA ASN A 23 -9.47 10.61 5.55
C ASN A 23 -9.73 10.78 7.06
N LEU A 24 -8.84 11.47 7.78
CA LEU A 24 -8.94 11.62 9.25
C LEU A 24 -10.06 12.56 9.70
N ARG A 25 -10.69 13.31 8.79
CA ARG A 25 -11.83 14.19 9.08
C ARG A 25 -13.17 13.48 8.89
N THR A 26 -13.31 12.71 7.81
CA THR A 26 -14.58 12.02 7.46
C THR A 26 -14.59 10.55 7.85
N PHE A 27 -13.42 9.97 8.17
CA PHE A 27 -13.18 8.55 8.40
C PHE A 27 -13.45 7.63 7.19
N GLU A 28 -13.76 8.21 6.03
CA GLU A 28 -13.88 7.49 4.78
C GLU A 28 -12.52 6.94 4.37
N THR A 29 -12.51 5.73 3.82
CA THR A 29 -11.29 5.08 3.36
C THR A 29 -11.44 4.75 1.88
N SER A 30 -10.54 5.26 1.03
CA SER A 30 -10.51 4.91 -0.39
C SER A 30 -9.08 4.76 -0.89
N LEU A 31 -8.83 3.59 -1.51
CA LEU A 31 -7.61 3.24 -2.22
C LEU A 31 -7.30 4.17 -3.40
N ASP A 32 -8.32 4.87 -3.93
CA ASP A 32 -8.15 5.87 -4.99
C ASP A 32 -7.21 6.99 -4.55
N THR A 33 -7.16 7.30 -3.25
CA THR A 33 -6.25 8.32 -2.70
C THR A 33 -4.79 8.02 -3.05
N THR A 34 -4.37 6.75 -2.92
CA THR A 34 -3.03 6.33 -3.33
C THR A 34 -2.85 6.44 -4.84
N LEU A 35 -3.83 5.94 -5.61
CA LEU A 35 -3.74 5.89 -7.07
C LEU A 35 -3.69 7.29 -7.71
N ASP A 36 -4.45 8.25 -7.18
CA ASP A 36 -4.49 9.63 -7.65
C ASP A 36 -3.19 10.39 -7.35
N LEU A 37 -2.51 10.02 -6.26
CA LEU A 37 -1.25 10.64 -5.84
C LEU A 37 -0.02 9.97 -6.45
N LEU A 38 -0.12 8.71 -6.86
CA LEU A 38 0.97 7.91 -7.40
C LEU A 38 1.74 8.61 -8.54
N PRO A 39 1.11 9.24 -9.56
CA PRO A 39 1.85 9.89 -10.65
C PRO A 39 2.70 11.09 -10.22
N ARG A 40 2.46 11.61 -9.00
CA ARG A 40 3.20 12.75 -8.44
C ARG A 40 4.37 12.31 -7.58
N VAL A 41 4.48 11.01 -7.28
CA VAL A 41 5.56 10.50 -6.43
C VAL A 41 6.79 10.23 -7.30
N PRO A 42 7.93 10.87 -7.00
CA PRO A 42 9.17 10.65 -7.71
C PRO A 42 9.65 9.19 -7.61
N ALA A 43 10.29 8.69 -8.66
CA ALA A 43 10.75 7.30 -8.74
C ALA A 43 11.85 6.93 -7.73
N ASP A 44 12.54 7.92 -7.14
CA ASP A 44 13.52 7.73 -6.06
C ASP A 44 12.87 7.52 -4.69
N ARG A 45 11.53 7.60 -4.59
CA ARG A 45 10.78 7.41 -3.35
C ARG A 45 10.05 6.08 -3.35
N LEU A 46 10.19 5.34 -2.25
CA LEU A 46 9.33 4.20 -1.98
C LEU A 46 7.96 4.69 -1.48
N LEU A 47 6.93 4.53 -2.29
CA LEU A 47 5.55 4.76 -1.86
C LEU A 47 5.06 3.59 -1.00
N VAL A 48 4.57 3.88 0.20
CA VAL A 48 3.87 2.93 1.06
C VAL A 48 2.40 3.31 1.14
N THR A 49 1.51 2.42 0.73
CA THR A 49 0.07 2.62 0.88
C THR A 49 -0.41 2.13 2.25
N GLU A 50 -1.23 2.91 2.93
CA GLU A 50 -1.70 2.65 4.29
C GLU A 50 -3.22 2.71 4.37
N SER A 51 -3.83 1.87 5.22
CA SER A 51 -5.29 1.75 5.40
C SER A 51 -6.06 1.27 4.15
N GLY A 52 -7.21 0.63 4.37
CA GLY A 52 -8.10 0.21 3.28
C GLY A 52 -7.71 -1.09 2.55
N ILE A 53 -6.65 -1.77 2.99
CA ILE A 53 -6.22 -3.06 2.43
C ILE A 53 -6.85 -4.18 3.27
N HIS A 54 -7.89 -4.80 2.73
CA HIS A 54 -8.66 -5.81 3.45
C HIS A 54 -8.76 -7.14 2.69
N THR A 55 -8.56 -7.13 1.38
CA THR A 55 -8.75 -8.30 0.53
C THR A 55 -7.56 -8.52 -0.40
N PRO A 56 -7.34 -9.75 -0.92
CA PRO A 56 -6.32 -9.99 -1.93
C PRO A 56 -6.54 -9.16 -3.21
N ASP A 57 -7.80 -8.81 -3.51
CA ASP A 57 -8.14 -7.94 -4.64
C ASP A 57 -7.63 -6.50 -4.42
N ASP A 58 -7.65 -5.98 -3.19
CA ASP A 58 -7.07 -4.68 -2.86
C ASP A 58 -5.55 -4.68 -3.11
N VAL A 59 -4.88 -5.75 -2.68
CA VAL A 59 -3.43 -5.94 -2.91
C VAL A 59 -3.14 -6.04 -4.40
N ARG A 60 -3.92 -6.84 -5.14
CA ARG A 60 -3.76 -6.99 -6.60
C ARG A 60 -3.93 -5.65 -7.30
N ARG A 61 -5.00 -4.92 -6.98
CA ARG A 61 -5.28 -3.59 -7.54
C ARG A 61 -4.11 -2.63 -7.38
N MET A 62 -3.48 -2.61 -6.20
CA MET A 62 -2.30 -1.78 -5.94
C MET A 62 -1.08 -2.23 -6.74
N ARG A 63 -0.81 -3.54 -6.76
CA ARG A 63 0.30 -4.13 -7.53
C ARG A 63 0.17 -3.89 -9.03
N ASP A 64 -1.04 -3.98 -9.57
CA ASP A 64 -1.34 -3.72 -10.99
C ASP A 64 -1.02 -2.26 -11.38
N HIS A 65 -0.97 -1.35 -10.41
CA HIS A 65 -0.57 0.05 -10.60
C HIS A 65 0.88 0.32 -10.16
N GLY A 66 1.68 -0.70 -9.83
CA GLY A 66 3.08 -0.53 -9.42
C GLY A 66 3.29 -0.16 -7.95
N VAL A 67 2.26 -0.28 -7.10
CA VAL A 67 2.38 -0.08 -5.65
C VAL A 67 2.65 -1.43 -4.97
N HIS A 68 3.86 -1.56 -4.41
CA HIS A 68 4.35 -2.84 -3.87
C HIS A 68 4.63 -2.83 -2.36
N ALA A 69 4.58 -1.67 -1.71
CA ALA A 69 4.79 -1.56 -0.27
C ALA A 69 3.49 -1.14 0.44
N PHE A 70 3.18 -1.86 1.53
CA PHE A 70 1.90 -1.78 2.23
C PHE A 70 2.14 -1.69 3.74
N LEU A 71 1.36 -0.85 4.42
CA LEU A 71 1.26 -0.84 5.88
C LEU A 71 -0.14 -1.31 6.28
N VAL A 72 -0.21 -2.53 6.81
CA VAL A 72 -1.47 -3.19 7.18
C VAL A 72 -1.40 -3.57 8.67
N GLY A 73 -2.22 -2.91 9.48
CA GLY A 73 -2.29 -3.16 10.93
C GLY A 73 -3.61 -3.80 11.34
N GLU A 74 -4.70 -3.03 11.24
CA GLU A 74 -6.02 -3.41 11.75
C GLU A 74 -6.52 -4.78 11.26
N ALA A 75 -6.26 -5.13 10.01
CA ALA A 75 -6.69 -6.41 9.42
C ALA A 75 -6.02 -7.62 10.11
N PHE A 76 -4.83 -7.46 10.66
CA PHE A 76 -4.10 -8.52 11.36
C PHE A 76 -4.34 -8.52 12.86
N MET A 77 -4.53 -7.34 13.45
CA MET A 77 -4.77 -7.21 14.90
C MET A 77 -6.10 -7.83 15.36
N LYS A 78 -7.06 -7.99 14.44
CA LYS A 78 -8.36 -8.62 14.71
C LYS A 78 -8.41 -10.10 14.35
N ALA A 79 -7.35 -10.65 13.75
CA ALA A 79 -7.31 -12.05 13.33
C ALA A 79 -6.80 -12.92 14.49
N ASP A 80 -7.44 -14.08 14.68
CA ASP A 80 -6.97 -15.08 15.65
C ASP A 80 -5.57 -15.59 15.28
N GLU A 81 -5.32 -15.73 13.98
CA GLU A 81 -4.03 -16.16 13.41
C GLU A 81 -3.50 -15.11 12.40
N PRO A 82 -2.79 -14.07 12.85
CA PRO A 82 -2.29 -12.98 12.00
C PRO A 82 -1.43 -13.46 10.82
N GLY A 83 -0.66 -14.53 11.02
CA GLY A 83 0.19 -15.12 9.98
C GLY A 83 -0.61 -15.81 8.87
N GLU A 84 -1.75 -16.43 9.20
CA GLU A 84 -2.68 -16.96 8.20
C GLU A 84 -3.32 -15.84 7.40
N ARG A 85 -3.73 -14.78 8.09
CA ARG A 85 -4.35 -13.62 7.45
C ARG A 85 -3.38 -12.91 6.50
N LEU A 86 -2.10 -12.80 6.87
CA LEU A 86 -1.05 -12.28 5.99
C LEU A 86 -0.90 -13.16 4.73
N ARG A 87 -0.87 -14.49 4.89
CA ARG A 87 -0.79 -15.44 3.78
C ARG A 87 -2.00 -15.37 2.87
N GLU A 88 -3.21 -15.23 3.41
CA GLU A 88 -4.41 -15.05 2.61
C GLU A 88 -4.33 -13.77 1.78
N LEU A 89 -3.93 -12.66 2.42
CA LEU A 89 -3.93 -11.33 1.81
C LEU A 89 -2.87 -11.19 0.70
N PHE A 90 -1.70 -11.83 0.84
CA PHE A 90 -0.58 -11.67 -0.10
C PHE A 90 -0.17 -12.95 -0.85
N GLY A 91 -0.60 -14.13 -0.41
CA GLY A 91 -0.08 -15.44 -0.84
C GLY A 91 -0.57 -15.95 -2.20
N ASN A 92 -1.64 -15.37 -2.76
CA ASN A 92 -2.15 -15.77 -4.08
C ASN A 92 -1.48 -15.00 -5.26
N GLY A 93 -0.32 -14.39 -5.04
CA GLY A 93 0.47 -13.71 -6.08
C GLY A 93 1.73 -14.45 -6.51
N ALA A 94 1.96 -15.68 -6.04
CA ALA A 94 3.10 -16.49 -6.46
C ALA A 94 2.80 -17.24 -7.76
N SER A 95 2.78 -16.53 -8.89
CA SER A 95 3.13 -17.14 -10.16
C SER A 95 4.63 -16.89 -10.44
N GLU A 96 5.43 -17.92 -10.17
CA GLU A 96 6.60 -18.35 -10.97
C GLU A 96 7.81 -17.43 -11.25
N ASP A 97 8.14 -16.43 -10.43
CA ASP A 97 9.42 -15.67 -10.58
C ASP A 97 10.55 -16.12 -9.63
N ALA A 98 10.55 -17.37 -9.18
CA ALA A 98 11.73 -17.92 -8.51
C ALA A 98 12.74 -18.40 -9.58
N PRO A 99 13.98 -17.86 -9.64
CA PRO A 99 14.98 -18.39 -10.55
C PRO A 99 15.29 -19.84 -10.15
N THR A 100 14.90 -20.79 -11.00
CA THR A 100 15.38 -22.16 -10.92
C THR A 100 16.88 -22.14 -11.23
N ASN A 101 17.71 -22.31 -10.20
CA ASN A 101 19.12 -22.64 -10.41
C ASN A 101 19.19 -24.01 -11.11
N SER A 102 19.63 -23.99 -12.37
CA SER A 102 20.25 -25.15 -13.03
C SER A 102 21.74 -25.19 -12.72
#